data_AF-A0A848EKU7-F1
#
_entry.id   AF-A0A848EKU7-F1
#
_cell.length_a   1.000
_cell.length_b   1.000
_cell.length_c   1.000
_cell.angle_alpha   90.00
_cell.angle_beta   90.00
_cell.angle_gamma   90.00
#
_symmetry.space_group_name_H-M   'P 1'
#
loop_
_entity.id
_entity.type
_entity.pdbx_description
1 polymer ?
#
loop_
_entity_poly.entity_id
_entity_poly.type
_entity_poly.pdbx_seq_one_letter_code
_entity_poly.pdbx_strand_id
1 'polypeptide(L)'
;MTILISDEEGNEIVRKKGYENESEMQEYIENNPEAIPLHQIDEETKIEVASREFNVSSGRLDAIAFDSVGNIYVIETKLKTNSDRRKIIAQAFDYGVSLWENYDPQRLVDEIQKDLKNKKSFQSWVEEELLGKEGSYDTFEANMFSNLREGSFRYVIVMDEIKDHLESTIQYLNTNSNFDVYGVELEY
;
A
#
# COMPACT_ATOMS: atom_id res chain seq x y z
N MET A 1 -3.49 -0.63 25.14
CA MET A 1 -3.11 -1.78 25.98
C MET A 1 -1.72 -1.52 26.53
N THR A 2 -1.42 -1.84 27.79
CA THR A 2 -0.07 -1.64 28.37
C THR A 2 0.63 -2.98 28.37
N ILE A 3 1.82 -3.07 27.77
CA ILE A 3 2.63 -4.30 27.79
C ILE A 3 3.66 -4.13 28.91
N LEU A 4 3.70 -5.09 29.82
CA LEU A 4 4.75 -5.22 30.82
C LEU A 4 5.82 -6.15 30.25
N ILE A 5 7.02 -5.63 30.03
CA ILE A 5 8.19 -6.42 29.65
C ILE A 5 9.08 -6.49 30.90
N SER A 6 9.38 -7.70 31.36
CA SER A 6 10.29 -7.94 32.47
C SER A 6 11.56 -8.60 31.94
N ASP A 7 12.69 -7.91 32.00
CA ASP A 7 14.02 -8.50 31.86
C ASP A 7 14.75 -8.53 33.22
N GLU A 8 15.95 -9.11 33.25
CA GLU A 8 16.75 -9.27 34.48
C GLU A 8 17.21 -7.93 35.10
N GLU A 9 17.02 -6.78 34.43
CA GLU A 9 17.43 -5.46 34.89
C GLU A 9 16.27 -4.58 35.43
N GLY A 10 15.01 -4.96 35.21
CA GLY A 10 13.86 -4.29 35.82
C GLY A 10 12.57 -4.43 35.01
N ASN A 11 11.44 -4.06 35.64
CA ASN A 11 10.15 -3.99 34.94
C ASN A 11 10.06 -2.64 34.20
N GLU A 12 10.11 -2.64 32.88
CA GLU A 12 9.76 -1.46 32.08
C GLU A 12 8.27 -1.49 31.71
N ILE A 13 7.58 -0.38 32.00
CA ILE A 13 6.24 -0.13 31.48
C ILE A 13 6.40 0.43 30.08
N VAL A 14 6.35 -0.43 29.07
CA VAL A 14 6.31 0.01 27.68
C VAL A 14 4.87 0.37 27.35
N ARG A 15 4.59 1.67 27.28
CA ARG A 15 3.32 2.16 26.76
C ARG A 15 3.30 1.91 25.25
N LYS A 16 2.22 1.31 24.75
CA LYS A 16 1.90 1.25 23.33
C LYS A 16 2.07 2.66 22.75
N LYS A 17 3.11 2.85 21.94
CA LYS A 17 3.45 4.16 21.37
C LYS A 17 2.72 4.20 20.03
N GLY A 18 1.56 4.85 20.00
CA GLY A 18 0.90 5.11 18.73
C GLY A 18 1.80 5.90 17.79
N TYR A 19 1.61 5.76 16.49
CA TYR A 19 2.35 6.54 15.49
C TYR A 19 2.18 8.04 15.73
N GLU A 20 3.29 8.79 15.69
CA GLU A 20 3.27 10.23 15.94
C GLU A 20 2.72 11.00 14.74
N ASN A 21 2.89 10.46 13.53
CA ASN A 21 2.43 11.03 12.27
C ASN A 21 2.30 9.94 11.17
N GLU A 22 1.64 10.29 10.07
CA GLU A 22 1.45 9.40 8.91
C GLU A 22 2.77 8.95 8.26
N SER A 23 3.83 9.78 8.29
CA SER A 23 5.13 9.44 7.69
C SER A 23 5.81 8.27 8.40
N GLU A 24 5.63 8.11 9.72
CA GLU A 24 6.12 6.94 10.44
C GLU A 24 5.43 5.66 9.97
N MET A 25 4.12 5.72 9.71
CA MET A 25 3.37 4.57 9.18
C MET A 25 3.83 4.22 7.76
N GLN A 26 4.07 5.23 6.92
CA GLN A 26 4.56 5.04 5.56
C GLN A 26 5.94 4.38 5.54
N GLU A 27 6.84 4.80 6.44
CA GLU A 27 8.16 4.18 6.60
C GLU A 27 8.06 2.75 7.13
N TYR A 28 7.11 2.51 8.03
CA TYR A 28 6.88 1.18 8.55
C TYR A 28 6.41 0.20 7.46
N ILE A 29 5.43 0.57 6.63
CA ILE A 29 4.93 -0.31 5.55
C ILE A 29 5.94 -0.51 4.42
N GLU A 30 6.82 0.46 4.16
CA GLU A 30 7.89 0.31 3.18
C GLU A 30 8.93 -0.71 3.64
N ASN A 31 9.29 -0.66 4.93
CA ASN A 31 10.27 -1.59 5.49
C ASN A 31 9.68 -2.95 5.88
N ASN A 32 8.35 -3.04 6.03
CA ASN A 32 7.63 -4.24 6.42
C ASN A 32 6.33 -4.39 5.59
N PRO A 33 6.41 -4.64 4.27
CA PRO A 33 5.21 -4.76 3.43
C PRO A 33 4.25 -5.86 3.90
N GLU A 34 4.74 -6.88 4.61
CA GLU A 34 3.95 -7.94 5.23
C GLU A 34 3.00 -7.45 6.34
N ALA A 35 3.22 -6.23 6.84
CA ALA A 35 2.29 -5.56 7.75
C ALA A 35 0.94 -5.23 7.10
N ILE A 36 0.84 -5.34 5.77
CA ILE A 36 -0.41 -5.33 5.00
C ILE A 36 -0.76 -6.80 4.69
N PRO A 37 -1.58 -7.48 5.54
CA PRO A 37 -1.69 -8.94 5.53
C PRO A 37 -2.71 -9.45 4.49
N LEU A 38 -2.54 -9.06 3.23
CA LEU A 38 -3.44 -9.48 2.14
C LEU A 38 -3.46 -10.99 1.91
N HIS A 39 -2.40 -11.70 2.36
CA HIS A 39 -2.33 -13.16 2.41
C HIS A 39 -3.47 -13.82 3.22
N GLN A 40 -4.13 -13.08 4.12
CA GLN A 40 -5.29 -13.57 4.87
C GLN A 40 -6.58 -13.61 4.03
N ILE A 41 -6.61 -12.85 2.93
CA ILE A 41 -7.72 -12.79 1.98
C ILE A 41 -7.44 -13.77 0.82
N ASP A 42 -6.21 -13.76 0.32
CA ASP A 42 -5.71 -14.67 -0.71
C ASP A 42 -4.27 -15.07 -0.38
N GLU A 43 -4.04 -16.34 -0.03
CA GLU A 43 -2.77 -16.87 0.48
C GLU A 43 -1.55 -16.59 -0.43
N GLU A 44 -1.78 -16.43 -1.73
CA GLU A 44 -0.72 -16.16 -2.71
C GLU A 44 -0.39 -14.66 -2.85
N THR A 45 -1.25 -13.78 -2.34
CA THR A 45 -1.09 -12.34 -2.45
C THR A 45 -0.04 -11.82 -1.46
N LYS A 46 1.08 -11.36 -2.02
CA LYS A 46 2.12 -10.58 -1.34
C LYS A 46 2.41 -9.33 -2.15
N ILE A 47 2.65 -8.22 -1.46
CA ILE A 47 2.94 -6.94 -2.09
C ILE A 47 4.31 -6.42 -1.69
N GLU A 48 4.93 -5.65 -2.57
CA GLU A 48 6.17 -4.93 -2.31
C GLU A 48 5.98 -3.45 -2.65
N VAL A 49 6.41 -2.56 -1.75
CA VAL A 49 6.32 -1.11 -1.92
C VAL A 49 7.41 -0.66 -2.88
N ALA A 50 7.02 -0.09 -4.02
CA ALA A 50 7.95 0.33 -5.05
C ALA A 50 8.42 1.79 -4.88
N SER A 51 7.52 2.64 -4.38
CA SER A 51 7.81 4.05 -4.11
C SER A 51 6.85 4.58 -3.05
N ARG A 52 7.37 5.48 -2.22
CA ARG A 52 6.61 6.31 -1.30
C ARG A 52 6.55 7.73 -1.79
N GLU A 53 5.55 8.45 -1.31
CA GLU A 53 5.37 9.86 -1.66
C GLU A 53 5.37 10.07 -3.19
N PHE A 54 4.75 9.14 -3.92
CA PHE A 54 4.80 9.11 -5.37
C PHE A 54 3.90 10.21 -5.95
N ASN A 55 4.43 10.97 -6.91
CA ASN A 55 3.73 12.14 -7.44
C ASN A 55 2.76 11.76 -8.55
N VAL A 56 1.52 12.22 -8.41
CA VAL A 56 0.47 12.14 -9.43
C VAL A 56 -0.18 13.50 -9.63
N SER A 57 -1.07 13.64 -10.62
CA SER A 57 -1.68 14.94 -10.93
C SER A 57 -2.61 15.47 -9.83
N SER A 58 -3.25 14.59 -9.05
CA SER A 58 -4.12 14.94 -7.92
C SER A 58 -3.36 15.19 -6.61
N GLY A 59 -2.06 14.93 -6.56
CA GLY A 59 -1.26 15.12 -5.36
C GLY A 59 -0.16 14.06 -5.22
N ARG A 60 0.10 13.66 -3.98
CA ARG A 60 1.17 12.74 -3.66
C ARG A 60 0.60 11.57 -2.89
N LEU A 61 0.62 10.39 -3.51
CA LEU A 61 0.15 9.18 -2.87
C LEU A 61 1.19 8.67 -1.88
N ASP A 62 0.72 8.13 -0.76
CA ASP A 62 1.60 7.79 0.35
C ASP A 62 2.53 6.62 -0.02
N ALA A 63 2.01 5.60 -0.71
CA ALA A 63 2.82 4.57 -1.36
C ALA A 63 2.12 3.89 -2.55
N ILE A 64 2.92 3.46 -3.52
CA ILE A 64 2.51 2.56 -4.60
C ILE A 64 3.24 1.23 -4.45
N ALA A 65 2.48 0.13 -4.54
CA ALA A 65 3.00 -1.21 -4.41
C ALA A 65 2.49 -2.11 -5.53
N PHE A 66 3.16 -3.24 -5.72
CA PHE A 66 2.77 -4.26 -6.69
C PHE A 66 2.77 -5.65 -6.05
N ASP A 67 2.04 -6.60 -6.63
CA ASP A 67 2.19 -8.02 -6.32
C ASP A 67 2.85 -8.79 -7.46
N SER A 68 3.15 -10.08 -7.24
CA SER A 68 3.87 -10.94 -8.19
C SER A 68 3.17 -11.13 -9.55
N VAL A 69 1.87 -10.82 -9.65
CA VAL A 69 1.11 -10.95 -10.91
C VAL A 69 0.85 -9.61 -11.61
N GLY A 70 1.31 -8.49 -11.04
CA GLY A 70 1.22 -7.17 -11.66
C GLY A 70 0.01 -6.33 -11.25
N ASN A 71 -0.67 -6.65 -10.15
CA ASN A 71 -1.70 -5.74 -9.61
C ASN A 71 -1.06 -4.50 -9.01
N ILE A 72 -1.76 -3.37 -9.10
CA ILE A 72 -1.28 -2.06 -8.66
C ILE A 72 -2.04 -1.66 -7.40
N TYR A 73 -1.31 -1.41 -6.34
CA TYR A 73 -1.86 -1.01 -5.04
C TYR A 73 -1.60 0.47 -4.79
N VAL A 74 -2.68 1.21 -4.56
CA VAL A 74 -2.65 2.62 -4.15
C VAL A 74 -2.86 2.65 -2.64
N ILE A 75 -1.82 3.03 -1.90
CA ILE A 75 -1.80 3.01 -0.44
C ILE A 75 -1.90 4.42 0.10
N GLU A 76 -2.83 4.63 1.03
CA GLU A 76 -3.01 5.88 1.79
C GLU A 76 -2.93 5.57 3.29
N THR A 77 -2.11 6.33 4.03
CA THR A 77 -1.96 6.20 5.47
C THR A 77 -2.65 7.36 6.20
N LYS A 78 -3.38 7.08 7.27
CA LYS A 78 -4.07 8.11 8.07
C LYS A 78 -4.12 7.77 9.55
N LEU A 79 -3.90 8.76 10.40
CA LEU A 79 -4.19 8.65 11.83
C LEU A 79 -5.69 8.85 12.13
N LYS A 80 -6.21 8.12 13.12
CA LYS A 80 -7.60 8.20 13.59
C LYS A 80 -7.99 9.59 14.08
N THR A 81 -7.05 10.30 14.71
CA THR A 81 -7.29 11.54 15.46
C THR A 81 -7.79 12.69 14.59
N ASN A 82 -7.55 12.66 13.27
CA ASN A 82 -7.93 13.76 12.37
C ASN A 82 -8.38 13.32 10.97
N SER A 83 -9.06 12.18 10.85
CA SER A 83 -9.44 11.61 9.56
C SER A 83 -10.97 11.59 9.36
N ASP A 84 -11.46 12.35 8.36
CA ASP A 84 -12.81 12.17 7.82
C ASP A 84 -12.77 11.03 6.82
N ARG A 85 -13.41 9.90 7.16
CA ARG A 85 -13.50 8.71 6.31
C ARG A 85 -13.85 9.00 4.84
N ARG A 86 -14.75 9.96 4.58
CA ARG A 86 -15.17 10.30 3.21
C ARG A 86 -14.01 10.90 2.43
N LYS A 87 -13.20 11.72 3.11
CA LYS A 87 -12.01 12.32 2.52
C LYS A 87 -10.94 11.26 2.24
N ILE A 88 -10.77 10.27 3.11
CA ILE A 88 -9.81 9.18 2.90
C ILE A 88 -10.17 8.38 1.64
N ILE A 89 -11.43 7.92 1.54
CA ILE A 89 -11.91 7.18 0.36
C ILE A 89 -11.75 8.03 -0.91
N ALA A 90 -12.21 9.28 -0.88
CA ALA A 90 -12.12 10.17 -2.02
C ALA A 90 -10.66 10.41 -2.45
N GLN A 91 -9.75 10.62 -1.50
CA GLN A 91 -8.34 10.85 -1.77
C GLN A 91 -7.67 9.63 -2.42
N ALA A 92 -7.93 8.42 -1.91
CA ALA A 92 -7.42 7.19 -2.51
C ALA A 92 -7.90 7.03 -3.97
N PHE A 93 -9.19 7.29 -4.22
CA PHE A 93 -9.74 7.23 -5.58
C PHE A 93 -9.24 8.34 -6.50
N ASP A 94 -9.05 9.57 -6.00
CA ASP A 94 -8.49 10.68 -6.77
C ASP A 94 -7.07 10.34 -7.29
N TYR A 95 -6.28 9.56 -6.55
CA TYR A 95 -4.99 9.05 -7.06
C TYR A 95 -5.17 8.01 -8.16
N GLY A 96 -6.10 7.07 -7.99
CA GLY A 96 -6.42 6.09 -9.04
C GLY A 96 -6.90 6.77 -10.33
N VAL A 97 -7.77 7.77 -10.21
CA VAL A 97 -8.21 8.60 -11.36
C VAL A 97 -7.01 9.27 -12.01
N SER A 98 -6.11 9.87 -11.24
CA SER A 98 -4.91 10.50 -11.79
C SER A 98 -3.99 9.54 -12.53
N LEU A 99 -3.80 8.32 -12.00
CA LEU A 99 -3.02 7.27 -12.67
C LEU A 99 -3.67 6.82 -13.97
N TRP A 100 -4.99 6.65 -13.96
CA TRP A 100 -5.75 6.20 -15.13
C TRP A 100 -5.87 7.27 -16.22
N GLU A 101 -6.22 8.51 -15.89
CA GLU A 101 -6.36 9.60 -16.87
C GLU A 101 -5.03 9.97 -17.54
N ASN A 102 -3.91 9.81 -16.81
CA ASN A 102 -2.57 10.08 -17.30
C ASN A 102 -1.81 8.79 -17.65
N TYR A 103 -2.55 7.76 -18.07
CA TYR A 103 -2.00 6.46 -18.46
C TYR A 103 -0.78 6.60 -19.38
N ASP A 104 0.37 6.25 -18.83
CA ASP A 104 1.65 6.09 -19.53
C ASP A 104 2.48 5.10 -18.72
N PRO A 105 2.45 3.80 -19.07
CA PRO A 105 3.15 2.77 -18.32
C PRO A 105 4.66 2.99 -18.29
N GLN A 106 5.24 3.51 -19.36
CA GLN A 106 6.68 3.76 -19.38
C GLN A 106 7.04 4.90 -18.44
N ARG A 107 6.24 5.96 -18.42
CA ARG A 107 6.42 7.05 -17.45
C ARG A 107 6.25 6.55 -16.01
N LEU A 108 5.28 5.68 -15.74
CA LEU A 108 5.12 5.06 -14.41
C LEU A 108 6.41 4.33 -13.99
N VAL A 109 6.94 3.47 -14.86
CA VAL A 109 8.20 2.75 -14.63
C VAL A 109 9.36 3.72 -14.41
N ASP A 110 9.48 4.77 -15.23
CA ASP A 110 10.54 5.77 -15.14
C ASP A 110 10.47 6.59 -13.84
N GLU A 111 9.27 6.91 -13.34
CA GLU A 111 9.11 7.59 -12.05
C GLU A 111 9.50 6.67 -10.89
N ILE A 112 9.02 5.42 -10.87
CA ILE A 112 9.38 4.43 -9.83
C ILE A 112 10.89 4.19 -9.81
N GLN A 113 11.51 4.09 -10.99
CA GLN A 113 12.95 3.88 -11.13
C GLN A 113 13.80 4.92 -10.40
N LYS A 114 13.31 6.16 -10.24
CA LYS A 114 14.03 7.23 -9.53
C LYS A 114 14.14 6.97 -8.03
N ASP A 115 13.19 6.22 -7.47
CA ASP A 115 13.13 5.93 -6.04
C ASP A 115 13.85 4.62 -5.69
N LEU A 116 14.01 3.71 -6.65
CA LEU A 116 14.76 2.45 -6.52
C LEU A 116 16.29 2.63 -6.53
N LYS A 117 16.82 3.63 -5.79
CA LYS A 117 18.23 4.10 -5.82
C LYS A 117 19.29 3.00 -5.66
N ASN A 118 18.95 1.88 -5.03
CA ASN A 118 19.86 0.76 -4.78
C ASN A 118 19.75 -0.39 -5.80
N LYS A 119 18.73 -0.37 -6.67
CA LYS A 119 18.49 -1.43 -7.68
C LYS A 119 18.89 -0.93 -9.07
N LYS A 120 19.38 -1.85 -9.91
CA LYS A 120 19.88 -1.53 -11.26
C LYS A 120 18.78 -1.11 -12.23
N SER A 121 17.59 -1.69 -12.10
CA SER A 121 16.41 -1.37 -12.90
C SER A 121 15.12 -1.77 -12.18
N PHE A 122 13.98 -1.23 -12.62
CA PHE A 122 12.65 -1.66 -12.20
C PHE A 122 12.45 -3.16 -12.44
N GLN A 123 12.87 -3.68 -13.60
CA GLN A 123 12.89 -5.12 -13.87
C GLN A 123 13.65 -5.90 -12.82
N SER A 124 14.88 -5.51 -12.47
CA SER A 124 15.66 -6.22 -11.46
C SER A 124 15.01 -6.16 -10.07
N TRP A 125 14.34 -5.06 -9.73
CA TRP A 125 13.58 -4.96 -8.47
C TRP A 125 12.38 -5.91 -8.48
N VAL A 126 11.59 -5.94 -9.55
CA VAL A 126 10.46 -6.88 -9.70
C VAL A 126 10.95 -8.32 -9.60
N GLU A 127 12.01 -8.67 -10.32
CA GLU A 127 12.57 -10.03 -10.33
C GLU A 127 13.10 -10.48 -8.95
N GLU A 128 13.59 -9.55 -8.12
CA GLU A 128 14.19 -9.86 -6.82
C GLU A 128 13.17 -9.86 -5.67
N GLU A 129 12.28 -8.87 -5.65
CA GLU A 129 11.37 -8.66 -4.53
C GLU A 129 10.00 -9.32 -4.74
N LEU A 130 9.50 -9.37 -5.98
CA LEU A 130 8.15 -9.85 -6.28
C LEU A 130 8.13 -11.26 -6.87
N LEU A 131 9.05 -11.53 -7.79
CA LEU A 131 9.04 -12.78 -8.53
C LEU A 131 9.84 -13.86 -7.81
N GLY A 132 9.22 -15.02 -7.64
CA GLY A 132 9.94 -16.24 -7.29
C GLY A 132 10.79 -16.76 -8.46
N LYS A 133 11.49 -17.87 -8.24
CA LYS A 133 12.35 -18.51 -9.26
C LYS A 133 11.65 -18.86 -10.58
N GLU A 134 10.32 -18.99 -10.56
CA GLU A 134 9.50 -19.35 -11.72
C GLU A 134 8.73 -18.16 -12.31
N GLY A 135 8.86 -16.96 -11.73
CA GLY A 135 8.17 -15.76 -12.20
C GLY A 135 8.74 -15.24 -13.51
N SER A 136 7.88 -14.60 -14.32
CA SER A 136 8.23 -14.01 -15.61
C SER A 136 7.98 -12.50 -15.56
N TYR A 137 9.05 -11.72 -15.70
CA TYR A 137 8.95 -10.26 -15.76
C TYR A 137 8.03 -9.81 -16.91
N ASP A 138 8.17 -10.39 -18.10
CA ASP A 138 7.32 -10.05 -19.25
C ASP A 138 5.81 -10.25 -18.96
N THR A 139 5.48 -11.29 -18.19
CA THR A 139 4.09 -11.56 -17.79
C THR A 139 3.61 -10.54 -16.77
N PHE A 140 4.42 -10.25 -15.75
CA PHE A 140 4.15 -9.20 -14.76
C PHE A 140 3.95 -7.84 -15.45
N GLU A 141 4.84 -7.46 -16.36
CA GLU A 141 4.82 -6.17 -17.06
C GLU A 141 3.57 -6.05 -17.92
N ALA A 142 3.24 -7.09 -18.70
CA ALA A 142 2.03 -7.11 -19.51
C ALA A 142 0.76 -6.93 -18.65
N ASN A 143 0.69 -7.62 -17.50
CA ASN A 143 -0.44 -7.50 -16.58
C ASN A 143 -0.51 -6.12 -15.92
N MET A 144 0.61 -5.60 -15.44
CA MET A 144 0.69 -4.27 -14.82
C MET A 144 0.27 -3.18 -15.81
N PHE A 145 0.72 -3.26 -17.06
CA PHE A 145 0.32 -2.31 -18.10
C PHE A 145 -1.17 -2.43 -18.44
N SER A 146 -1.73 -3.65 -18.42
CA SER A 146 -3.17 -3.86 -18.61
C SER A 146 -3.98 -3.28 -17.45
N ASN A 147 -3.56 -3.55 -16.21
CA ASN A 147 -4.20 -3.04 -15.00
C ASN A 147 -4.20 -1.50 -14.95
N LEU A 148 -3.07 -0.87 -15.28
CA LEU A 148 -2.98 0.58 -15.36
C LEU A 148 -3.94 1.14 -16.44
N ARG A 149 -4.04 0.49 -17.60
CA ARG A 149 -4.91 0.92 -18.71
C ARG A 149 -6.39 0.81 -18.37
N GLU A 150 -6.75 -0.27 -17.68
CA GLU A 150 -8.12 -0.58 -17.30
C GLU A 150 -8.57 0.17 -16.04
N GLY A 151 -7.63 0.86 -15.37
CA GLY A 151 -7.90 1.48 -14.07
C GLY A 151 -8.16 0.45 -12.97
N SER A 152 -7.62 -0.76 -13.14
CA SER A 152 -7.74 -1.88 -12.20
C SER A 152 -6.74 -1.69 -11.08
N PHE A 153 -7.17 -0.96 -10.05
CA PHE A 153 -6.38 -0.65 -8.87
C PHE A 153 -6.96 -1.32 -7.63
N ARG A 154 -6.07 -1.66 -6.71
CA ARG A 154 -6.40 -2.09 -5.35
C ARG A 154 -6.09 -0.96 -4.39
N TYR A 155 -7.05 -0.54 -3.60
CA TYR A 155 -6.86 0.57 -2.67
C TYR A 155 -6.59 0.02 -1.27
N VAL A 156 -5.53 0.46 -0.62
CA VAL A 156 -5.19 0.05 0.74
C VAL A 156 -5.20 1.27 1.64
N ILE A 157 -6.09 1.27 2.62
CA ILE A 157 -6.22 2.33 3.61
C ILE A 157 -5.61 1.81 4.90
N VAL A 158 -4.47 2.37 5.25
CA VAL A 158 -3.71 1.97 6.44
C VAL A 158 -3.97 2.99 7.54
N MET A 159 -4.43 2.53 8.70
CA MET A 159 -4.74 3.38 9.85
C MET A 159 -4.19 2.79 11.16
N ASP A 160 -3.94 3.64 12.15
CA ASP A 160 -3.66 3.21 13.53
C ASP A 160 -4.90 2.62 14.21
N GLU A 161 -6.10 3.03 13.78
CA GLU A 161 -7.38 2.47 14.18
C GLU A 161 -8.47 2.81 13.14
N ILE A 162 -9.21 1.80 12.67
CA ILE A 162 -10.35 1.90 11.75
C ILE A 162 -11.64 1.90 12.58
N LYS A 163 -12.49 2.90 12.32
CA LYS A 163 -13.83 2.97 12.94
C LYS A 163 -14.82 2.09 12.19
N ASP A 164 -15.80 1.50 12.90
CA ASP A 164 -16.87 0.63 12.37
C ASP A 164 -17.55 1.15 11.08
N HIS A 165 -17.70 2.47 10.94
CA HIS A 165 -18.34 3.08 9.78
C HIS A 165 -17.47 3.09 8.51
N LEU A 166 -16.14 3.15 8.64
CA LEU A 166 -15.24 3.02 7.48
C LEU A 166 -15.24 1.57 7.00
N GLU A 167 -15.21 0.61 7.92
CA GLU A 167 -15.35 -0.82 7.60
C GLU A 167 -16.63 -1.09 6.80
N SER A 168 -17.78 -0.60 7.28
CA SER A 168 -19.06 -0.73 6.55
C SER A 168 -19.02 -0.12 5.14
N THR A 169 -18.28 0.98 4.97
CA THR A 169 -18.13 1.63 3.65
C THR A 169 -17.28 0.78 2.72
N ILE A 170 -16.16 0.23 3.22
CA ILE A 170 -15.28 -0.68 2.47
C ILE A 170 -16.05 -1.93 2.05
N GLN A 171 -16.78 -2.57 2.96
CA GLN A 171 -17.62 -3.74 2.66
C GLN A 171 -18.66 -3.44 1.58
N TYR A 172 -19.33 -2.28 1.66
CA TYR A 172 -20.29 -1.86 0.64
C TYR A 172 -19.63 -1.67 -0.73
N LEU A 173 -18.46 -1.04 -0.78
CA LEU A 173 -17.73 -0.81 -2.03
C LEU A 173 -17.30 -2.13 -2.67
N ASN A 174 -16.67 -3.04 -1.91
CA ASN A 174 -16.23 -4.34 -2.44
C ASN A 174 -17.42 -5.20 -2.91
N THR A 175 -18.59 -5.05 -2.30
CA THR A 175 -19.80 -5.80 -2.71
C THR A 175 -20.41 -5.27 -4.01
N ASN A 176 -20.28 -3.96 -4.29
CA ASN A 176 -21.04 -3.27 -5.32
C ASN A 176 -20.16 -2.64 -6.42
N SER A 177 -18.86 -2.93 -6.44
CA SER A 177 -17.93 -2.42 -7.44
C SER A 177 -17.02 -3.51 -7.98
N ASN A 178 -16.24 -3.19 -9.00
CA ASN A 178 -15.28 -4.10 -9.62
C ASN A 178 -13.83 -3.78 -9.21
N PHE A 179 -13.65 -3.06 -8.10
CA PHE A 179 -12.34 -2.75 -7.52
C PHE A 179 -12.31 -3.20 -6.06
N ASP A 180 -11.12 -3.45 -5.55
CA ASP A 180 -10.93 -3.87 -4.16
C ASP A 180 -10.44 -2.70 -3.31
N VAL A 181 -11.07 -2.54 -2.14
CA VAL A 181 -10.64 -1.63 -1.08
C VAL A 181 -10.34 -2.47 0.15
N TYR A 182 -9.16 -2.27 0.73
CA TYR A 182 -8.69 -2.95 1.93
C TYR A 182 -8.49 -1.92 3.04
N GLY A 183 -9.01 -2.22 4.22
CA GLY A 183 -8.70 -1.48 5.44
C GLY A 183 -7.67 -2.28 6.25
N VAL A 184 -6.56 -1.66 6.61
CA VAL A 184 -5.50 -2.27 7.41
C VAL A 184 -5.30 -1.45 8.68
N GLU A 185 -5.43 -2.10 9.83
CA GLU A 185 -5.06 -1.52 11.12
C GLU A 185 -3.62 -1.91 11.46
N LEU A 186 -2.76 -0.91 11.70
CA LEU A 186 -1.41 -1.13 12.20
C LEU A 186 -1.36 -0.89 13.70
N GLU A 187 -1.08 -1.95 14.44
CA GLU A 187 -0.83 -1.88 15.86
C GLU A 187 0.68 -1.88 16.14
N TYR A 188 1.19 -0.78 16.71
CA TYR A 188 2.53 -0.71 17.31
C TYR A 188 2.42 -0.72 18.83
#